data_AF-A0A083ZTR8-F1
#
_entry.id   AF-A0A083ZTR8-F1
#
_cell.length_a   1.000
_cell.length_b   1.000
_cell.length_c   1.000
_cell.angle_alpha   90.00
_cell.angle_beta   90.00
_cell.angle_gamma   90.00
#
_symmetry.space_group_name_H-M   'P 1'
#
loop_
_entity.id
_entity.type
_entity.pdbx_description
1 polymer ?
#
loop_
_entity_poly.entity_id
_entity_poly.type
_entity_poly.pdbx_seq_one_letter_code
_entity_poly.pdbx_strand_id
1 'polypeptide(L)'
;MKISKKNAVVVRKALDSWEEEGALSAEQHQQLLQNMQVQSFDWRRLARYSFLAALVSLLIAITSLFTDTELLEKLSALFRFDASVRMVNAAILATLSYIWAFRRRIRYPDKRYSNEAILFIGVLLTACSLWQLGVWLDNGSGRVSKLLIMGAVLYGVIGWFSRSGLVWWFALLSLGSAFGAETGYMSGWGAYWLGMSYPIRFIAFGLVLIAAAFMLKPALVKRGLERVSLVMGLLYLFIALWILSIFGNYSDLDRWNNVRQIELLHWSLLFGIAAATAIWLGLKQDDGVLRGFGLTFLGINLYSRFFELFWDSMPKVIFFVVLGISLWALGHYAEKIWQLGRQPQDVTD
;
A
#
# COMPACT_ATOMS: atom_id res chain seq x y z
N MET A 1 -19.33 19.74 22.71
CA MET A 1 -18.73 18.67 21.87
C MET A 1 -17.57 19.23 21.06
N LYS A 2 -16.40 18.58 21.04
CA LYS A 2 -15.25 19.00 20.20
C LYS A 2 -15.32 18.32 18.84
N ILE A 3 -15.39 19.09 17.76
CA ILE A 3 -15.55 18.55 16.41
C ILE A 3 -14.66 19.26 15.40
N SER A 4 -14.28 18.55 14.33
CA SER A 4 -13.52 19.15 13.23
C SER A 4 -14.37 20.20 12.50
N LYS A 5 -13.71 21.20 11.87
CA LYS A 5 -14.39 22.19 11.01
C LYS A 5 -15.40 21.57 10.05
N LYS A 6 -15.02 20.50 9.35
CA LYS A 6 -15.90 19.83 8.37
C LYS A 6 -17.17 19.25 9.02
N ASN A 7 -17.02 18.62 10.19
CA ASN A 7 -18.18 18.08 10.92
C ASN A 7 -19.01 19.18 11.56
N ALA A 8 -18.41 20.31 11.93
CA ALA A 8 -19.13 21.46 12.48
C ALA A 8 -20.09 22.07 11.46
N VAL A 9 -19.70 22.13 10.18
CA VAL A 9 -20.60 22.56 9.09
C VAL A 9 -21.78 21.61 8.97
N VAL A 10 -21.55 20.29 9.01
CA VAL A 10 -22.63 19.29 8.93
C VAL A 10 -23.57 19.38 10.14
N VAL A 11 -23.01 19.51 11.35
CA VAL A 11 -23.81 19.64 12.58
C VAL A 11 -24.61 20.93 12.58
N ARG A 12 -24.04 22.07 12.14
CA ARG A 12 -24.79 23.31 11.95
C ARG A 12 -25.97 23.11 11.01
N LYS A 13 -25.74 22.57 9.82
CA LYS A 13 -26.80 22.30 8.84
C LYS A 13 -27.91 21.40 9.39
N ALA A 14 -27.55 20.37 10.16
CA ALA A 14 -28.54 19.50 10.80
C ALA A 14 -29.36 20.25 11.87
N LEU A 15 -28.71 21.09 12.69
CA LEU A 15 -29.39 21.90 13.69
C LEU A 15 -30.33 22.93 13.04
N ASP A 16 -29.87 23.59 11.96
CA ASP A 16 -30.68 24.56 11.19
C ASP A 16 -31.91 23.88 10.57
N SER A 17 -31.74 22.72 9.94
CA SER A 17 -32.85 21.93 9.38
C SER A 17 -33.86 21.49 10.45
N TRP A 18 -33.39 21.09 11.63
CA TRP A 18 -34.25 20.65 12.72
C TRP A 18 -34.99 21.80 13.41
N GLU A 19 -34.43 23.01 13.39
CA GLU A 19 -35.15 24.21 13.82
C GLU A 19 -36.23 24.60 12.79
N GLU A 20 -35.91 24.57 11.49
CA GLU A 20 -36.87 24.83 10.40
C GLU A 20 -38.04 23.84 10.37
N GLU A 21 -37.77 22.56 10.67
CA GLU A 21 -38.77 21.50 10.77
C GLU A 21 -39.60 21.54 12.09
N GLY A 22 -39.27 22.45 13.01
CA GLY A 22 -39.93 22.59 14.32
C GLY A 22 -39.59 21.47 15.31
N ALA A 23 -38.58 20.66 15.03
CA ALA A 23 -38.09 19.59 15.90
C ALA A 23 -37.23 20.11 17.07
N LEU A 24 -36.69 21.34 16.95
CA LEU A 24 -35.92 22.04 17.98
C LEU A 24 -36.50 23.43 18.25
N SER A 25 -36.47 23.88 19.50
CA SER A 25 -36.73 25.28 19.82
C SER A 25 -35.50 26.15 19.56
N ALA A 26 -35.72 27.44 19.27
CA ALA A 26 -34.63 28.40 19.04
C ALA A 26 -33.63 28.48 20.21
N GLU A 27 -34.10 28.32 21.46
CA GLU A 27 -33.23 28.27 22.64
C GLU A 27 -32.34 27.02 22.65
N GLN A 28 -32.89 25.85 22.26
CA GLN A 28 -32.12 24.60 22.19
C GLN A 28 -31.10 24.65 21.06
N HIS A 29 -31.45 25.22 19.90
CA HIS A 29 -30.53 25.44 18.79
C HIS A 29 -29.32 26.29 19.22
N GLN A 30 -29.58 27.44 19.84
CA GLN A 30 -28.52 28.35 20.28
C GLN A 30 -27.64 27.72 21.36
N GLN A 31 -28.21 26.95 22.30
CA GLN A 31 -27.47 26.23 23.33
C GLN A 31 -26.57 25.13 22.73
N LEU A 32 -27.03 24.42 21.70
CA LEU A 32 -26.25 23.39 21.01
C LEU A 32 -25.08 23.99 20.20
N LEU A 33 -25.30 25.14 19.55
CA LEU A 33 -24.25 25.88 18.86
C LEU A 33 -23.17 26.41 19.81
N GLN A 34 -23.55 26.96 20.97
CA GLN A 34 -22.59 27.46 21.96
C GLN A 34 -21.74 26.34 22.58
N ASN A 35 -22.32 25.15 22.75
CA ASN A 35 -21.61 23.99 23.26
C ASN A 35 -20.71 23.30 22.21
N MET A 36 -20.75 23.76 20.96
CA MET A 36 -19.95 23.23 19.86
C MET A 36 -18.58 23.91 19.81
N GLN A 37 -17.54 23.19 20.22
CA GLN A 37 -16.16 23.66 20.13
C GLN A 37 -15.52 23.15 18.84
N VAL A 38 -15.34 24.04 17.87
CA VAL A 38 -14.72 23.69 16.58
C VAL A 38 -13.20 23.65 16.73
N GLN A 39 -12.61 22.48 16.48
CA GLN A 39 -11.17 22.37 16.33
C GLN A 39 -10.75 22.93 14.97
N SER A 40 -9.93 23.98 14.99
CA SER A 40 -9.49 24.72 13.81
C SER A 40 -8.52 23.95 12.92
N PHE A 41 -7.76 22.99 13.47
CA PHE A 41 -6.69 22.28 12.78
C PHE A 41 -6.85 20.75 12.81
N ASP A 42 -6.68 20.08 11.65
CA ASP A 42 -6.79 18.63 11.51
C ASP A 42 -5.49 17.91 11.92
N TRP A 43 -5.28 17.81 13.23
CA TRP A 43 -4.13 17.12 13.83
C TRP A 43 -3.99 15.65 13.38
N ARG A 44 -5.08 15.01 12.94
CA ARG A 44 -5.04 13.63 12.44
C ARG A 44 -4.36 13.54 11.08
N ARG A 45 -4.64 14.47 10.16
CA ARG A 45 -3.94 14.56 8.88
C ARG A 45 -2.48 14.92 9.07
N LEU A 46 -2.18 15.93 9.89
CA LEU A 46 -0.79 16.31 10.18
C LEU A 46 -0.02 15.10 10.71
N ALA A 47 -0.55 14.40 11.72
CA ALA A 47 0.09 13.19 12.23
C ALA A 47 0.35 12.18 11.10
N ARG A 48 -0.66 11.83 10.30
CA ARG A 48 -0.51 10.86 9.19
C ARG A 48 0.59 11.26 8.20
N TYR A 49 0.63 12.51 7.76
CA TYR A 49 1.62 12.97 6.80
C TYR A 49 3.01 13.14 7.42
N SER A 50 3.11 13.59 8.67
CA SER A 50 4.38 13.66 9.40
C SER A 50 4.99 12.27 9.61
N PHE A 51 4.16 11.25 9.88
CA PHE A 51 4.66 9.87 9.96
C PHE A 51 5.11 9.32 8.60
N LEU A 52 4.41 9.68 7.52
CA LEU A 52 4.85 9.32 6.16
C LEU A 52 6.18 10.02 5.82
N ALA A 53 6.30 11.31 6.14
CA ALA A 53 7.53 12.07 5.94
C ALA A 53 8.68 11.45 6.76
N ALA A 54 8.45 11.12 8.03
CA ALA A 54 9.45 10.46 8.87
C ALA A 54 9.89 9.09 8.30
N LEU A 55 8.95 8.31 7.75
CA LEU A 55 9.26 7.04 7.10
C LEU A 55 10.14 7.23 5.86
N VAL A 56 9.78 8.20 5.00
CA VAL A 56 10.57 8.53 3.80
C VAL A 56 11.94 9.08 4.18
N SER A 57 12.01 9.97 5.17
CA SER A 57 13.28 10.50 5.68
C SER A 57 14.18 9.40 6.24
N LEU A 58 13.61 8.42 6.96
CA LEU A 58 14.38 7.28 7.46
C LEU A 58 14.92 6.41 6.31
N LEU A 59 14.10 6.16 5.28
CA LEU A 59 14.55 5.43 4.10
C LEU A 59 15.70 6.17 3.39
N ILE A 60 15.56 7.48 3.19
CA ILE A 60 16.60 8.32 2.59
C ILE A 60 17.87 8.29 3.44
N ALA A 61 17.76 8.39 4.77
CA ALA A 61 18.90 8.33 5.67
C ALA A 61 19.65 6.98 5.55
N ILE A 62 18.93 5.86 5.47
CA ILE A 62 19.53 4.53 5.27
C ILE A 62 20.25 4.46 3.92
N THR A 63 19.62 4.92 2.83
CA THR A 63 20.25 4.89 1.50
C THR A 63 21.47 5.81 1.43
N SER A 64 21.38 7.01 2.03
CA SER A 64 22.46 7.98 2.08
C SER A 64 23.63 7.51 2.95
N LEU A 65 23.39 6.63 3.91
CA LEU A 65 24.45 6.05 4.72
C LEU A 65 25.45 5.27 3.85
N PHE A 66 24.98 4.57 2.83
CA PHE A 66 25.85 3.81 1.93
C PHE A 66 26.73 4.69 1.03
N THR A 67 26.43 5.99 0.93
CA THR A 67 27.23 6.97 0.17
C THR A 67 28.20 7.77 1.04
N ASP A 68 28.07 7.72 2.37
CA ASP A 68 28.91 8.48 3.30
C ASP A 68 30.03 7.60 3.86
N THR A 69 31.22 7.72 3.28
CA THR A 69 32.39 6.91 3.64
C THR A 69 32.90 7.18 5.05
N GLU A 70 32.80 8.41 5.56
CA GLU A 70 33.29 8.76 6.90
C GLU A 70 32.38 8.17 7.99
N LEU A 71 31.07 8.25 7.78
CA LEU A 71 30.09 7.70 8.71
C LEU A 71 30.10 6.17 8.65
N LEU A 72 30.29 5.58 7.47
CA LEU A 72 30.53 4.13 7.30
C LEU A 72 31.79 3.66 8.01
N GLU A 73 32.90 4.41 7.94
CA GLU A 73 34.13 4.07 8.64
C GLU A 73 33.92 4.09 10.17
N LYS A 74 33.22 5.08 10.70
CA LYS A 74 32.88 5.14 12.14
C LYS A 74 31.95 3.99 12.54
N LEU A 75 30.97 3.66 11.71
CA LEU A 75 30.06 2.54 11.94
C LEU A 75 30.70 1.17 11.67
N SER A 76 31.81 1.11 10.94
CA SER A 76 32.54 -0.15 10.70
C SER A 76 32.95 -0.83 12.00
N ALA A 77 33.09 -0.07 13.09
CA ALA A 77 33.29 -0.60 14.44
C ALA A 77 32.16 -1.54 14.89
N LEU A 78 30.90 -1.28 14.50
CA LEU A 78 29.76 -2.18 14.74
C LEU A 78 29.80 -3.42 13.83
N PHE A 79 30.46 -3.32 12.67
CA PHE A 79 30.70 -4.44 11.76
C PHE A 79 31.96 -5.25 12.12
N ARG A 80 32.74 -4.87 13.14
CA ARG A 80 33.85 -5.69 13.67
C ARG A 80 33.37 -6.97 14.34
N PHE A 81 32.14 -6.96 14.86
CA PHE A 81 31.55 -8.14 15.48
C PHE A 81 31.16 -9.16 14.42
N ASP A 82 31.33 -10.45 14.77
CA ASP A 82 30.88 -11.57 13.93
C ASP A 82 29.38 -11.46 13.60
N ALA A 83 29.01 -11.97 12.43
CA ALA A 83 27.65 -11.91 11.93
C ALA A 83 26.61 -12.50 12.91
N SER A 84 26.98 -13.56 13.63
CA SER A 84 26.16 -14.17 14.69
C SER A 84 25.89 -13.20 15.86
N VAL A 85 26.90 -12.47 16.31
CA VAL A 85 26.78 -11.46 17.38
C VAL A 85 25.92 -10.29 16.92
N ARG A 86 26.13 -9.79 15.70
CA ARG A 86 25.28 -8.72 15.12
C ARG A 86 23.82 -9.16 14.98
N MET A 87 23.59 -10.39 14.54
CA MET A 87 22.27 -10.99 14.44
C MET A 87 21.57 -11.04 15.80
N VAL A 88 22.24 -11.55 16.85
CA VAL A 88 21.69 -11.66 18.21
C VAL A 88 21.39 -10.27 18.78
N ASN A 89 22.30 -9.32 18.64
CA ASN A 89 22.09 -7.95 19.11
C ASN A 89 20.88 -7.30 18.43
N ALA A 90 20.76 -7.44 17.11
CA ALA A 90 19.61 -6.95 16.37
C ALA A 90 18.30 -7.65 16.79
N ALA A 91 18.33 -8.96 17.04
CA ALA A 91 17.17 -9.72 17.51
C ALA A 91 16.72 -9.29 18.92
N ILE A 92 17.66 -9.05 19.83
CA ILE A 92 17.38 -8.55 21.18
C ILE A 92 16.74 -7.16 21.08
N LEU A 93 17.33 -6.24 20.31
CA LEU A 93 16.78 -4.89 20.12
C LEU A 93 15.39 -4.92 19.47
N ALA A 94 15.18 -5.79 18.47
CA ALA A 94 13.87 -5.99 17.85
C ALA A 94 12.84 -6.46 18.89
N THR A 95 13.20 -7.46 19.69
CA THR A 95 12.34 -8.03 20.74
C THR A 95 11.98 -6.99 21.79
N LEU A 96 12.96 -6.22 22.28
CA LEU A 96 12.73 -5.13 23.22
C LEU A 96 11.81 -4.05 22.63
N SER A 97 12.00 -3.71 21.35
CA SER A 97 11.16 -2.74 20.64
C SER A 97 9.72 -3.22 20.53
N TYR A 98 9.50 -4.50 20.19
CA TYR A 98 8.17 -5.10 20.16
C TYR A 98 7.53 -5.11 21.55
N ILE A 99 8.23 -5.60 22.58
CA ILE A 99 7.73 -5.61 23.97
C ILE A 99 7.34 -4.20 24.41
N TRP A 100 8.17 -3.20 24.11
CA TRP A 100 7.87 -1.81 24.42
C TRP A 100 6.63 -1.31 23.67
N ALA A 101 6.51 -1.60 22.38
CA ALA A 101 5.34 -1.26 21.59
C ALA A 101 4.05 -1.90 22.13
N PHE A 102 4.09 -3.19 22.50
CA PHE A 102 2.96 -3.90 23.08
C PHE A 102 2.53 -3.31 24.42
N ARG A 103 3.48 -3.09 25.34
CA ARG A 103 3.20 -2.46 26.64
C ARG A 103 2.65 -1.05 26.48
N ARG A 104 3.21 -0.26 25.58
CA ARG A 104 2.76 1.11 25.29
C ARG A 104 1.36 1.12 24.67
N ARG A 105 1.03 0.16 23.81
CA ARG A 105 -0.30 0.04 23.20
C ARG A 105 -1.39 -0.26 24.23
N ILE A 106 -1.08 -1.04 25.27
CA ILE A 106 -2.00 -1.28 26.40
C ILE A 106 -2.18 0.00 27.23
N ARG A 107 -1.08 0.71 27.52
CA ARG A 107 -1.11 1.93 28.37
C ARG A 107 -1.68 3.16 27.66
N TYR A 108 -1.47 3.29 26.36
CA TYR A 108 -1.87 4.43 25.53
C TYR A 108 -2.49 3.97 24.20
N PRO A 109 -3.69 3.38 24.23
CA PRO A 109 -4.35 2.85 23.02
C PRO A 109 -4.65 3.95 21.99
N ASP A 110 -4.91 5.17 22.43
CA ASP A 110 -5.27 6.30 21.55
C ASP A 110 -4.09 6.79 20.68
N LYS A 111 -2.84 6.51 21.09
CA LYS A 111 -1.63 6.94 20.38
C LYS A 111 -1.25 5.98 19.24
N ARG A 112 -2.21 5.68 18.35
CA ARG A 112 -2.09 4.68 17.28
C ARG A 112 -0.82 4.85 16.45
N TYR A 113 -0.57 6.04 15.91
CA TYR A 113 0.57 6.25 15.01
C TYR A 113 1.93 6.11 15.70
N SER A 114 2.08 6.63 16.93
CA SER A 114 3.32 6.44 17.70
C SER A 114 3.54 4.96 18.04
N ASN A 115 2.48 4.22 18.36
CA ASN A 115 2.58 2.79 18.62
C ASN A 115 2.99 2.02 17.35
N GLU A 116 2.46 2.39 16.18
CA GLU A 116 2.87 1.82 14.89
C GLU A 116 4.34 2.16 14.53
N ALA A 117 4.81 3.37 14.83
CA ALA A 117 6.20 3.74 14.58
C ALA A 117 7.21 2.89 15.37
N ILE A 118 6.89 2.57 16.63
CA ILE A 118 7.75 1.68 17.44
C ILE A 118 7.72 0.25 16.89
N LEU A 119 6.55 -0.25 16.49
CA LEU A 119 6.45 -1.56 15.83
C LEU A 119 7.28 -1.59 14.55
N PHE A 120 7.30 -0.49 13.80
CA PHE A 120 8.09 -0.37 12.59
C PHE A 120 9.61 -0.41 12.87
N ILE A 121 10.09 0.22 13.94
CA ILE A 121 11.49 0.06 14.39
C ILE A 121 11.79 -1.42 14.66
N GLY A 122 10.88 -2.14 15.33
CA GLY A 122 11.01 -3.59 15.53
C GLY A 122 11.09 -4.37 14.22
N VAL A 123 10.29 -3.99 13.22
CA VAL A 123 10.33 -4.60 11.87
C VAL A 123 11.69 -4.38 11.21
N LEU A 124 12.22 -3.16 11.22
CA LEU A 124 13.54 -2.87 10.65
C LEU A 124 14.66 -3.66 11.34
N LEU A 125 14.65 -3.72 12.67
CA LEU A 125 15.64 -4.48 13.44
C LEU A 125 15.53 -5.99 13.18
N THR A 126 14.31 -6.50 12.99
CA THR A 126 14.09 -7.89 12.58
C THR A 126 14.68 -8.16 11.20
N ALA A 127 14.46 -7.26 10.22
CA ALA A 127 15.06 -7.37 8.90
C ALA A 127 16.60 -7.36 8.97
N CYS A 128 17.19 -6.48 9.79
CA CYS A 128 18.63 -6.47 10.04
C CYS A 128 19.10 -7.81 10.64
N SER A 129 18.39 -8.36 11.62
CA SER A 129 18.72 -9.65 12.23
C SER A 129 18.66 -10.78 11.20
N LEU A 130 17.60 -10.86 10.40
CA LEU A 130 17.46 -11.86 9.34
C LEU A 130 18.55 -11.74 8.27
N TRP A 131 18.94 -10.52 7.92
CA TRP A 131 20.06 -10.30 7.00
C TRP A 131 21.37 -10.82 7.58
N GLN A 132 21.68 -10.49 8.83
CA GLN A 132 22.90 -10.97 9.50
C GLN A 132 22.90 -12.50 9.70
N LEU A 133 21.73 -13.09 9.96
CA LEU A 133 21.56 -14.54 9.96
C LEU A 133 21.88 -15.15 8.58
N GLY A 134 21.46 -14.48 7.50
CA GLY A 134 21.80 -14.87 6.14
C GLY A 134 23.30 -14.86 5.88
N VAL A 135 24.01 -13.82 6.35
CA VAL A 135 25.47 -13.74 6.25
C VAL A 135 26.15 -14.84 7.08
N TRP A 136 25.65 -15.11 8.29
CA TRP A 136 26.24 -16.11 9.18
C TRP A 136 26.04 -17.55 8.67
N LEU A 137 24.86 -17.86 8.13
CA LEU A 137 24.52 -19.17 7.58
C LEU A 137 24.84 -19.31 6.08
N ASP A 138 25.54 -18.33 5.50
CA ASP A 138 25.84 -18.37 4.08
C ASP A 138 26.70 -19.60 3.78
N ASN A 139 26.16 -20.47 2.93
CA ASN A 139 26.77 -21.68 2.46
C ASN A 139 27.04 -21.64 0.94
N GLY A 140 26.99 -20.43 0.35
CA GLY A 140 27.16 -20.21 -1.08
C GLY A 140 25.95 -20.58 -1.94
N SER A 141 24.84 -21.06 -1.35
CA SER A 141 23.65 -21.43 -2.11
C SER A 141 22.87 -20.24 -2.66
N GLY A 142 23.07 -19.04 -2.10
CA GLY A 142 22.37 -17.82 -2.50
C GLY A 142 20.85 -17.86 -2.29
N ARG A 143 20.32 -18.83 -1.53
CA ARG A 143 18.87 -19.02 -1.31
C ARG A 143 18.29 -18.12 -0.22
N VAL A 144 18.04 -16.87 -0.56
CA VAL A 144 17.47 -15.83 0.32
C VAL A 144 16.00 -16.11 0.68
N SER A 145 15.30 -16.91 -0.13
CA SER A 145 13.88 -17.25 0.07
C SER A 145 13.56 -17.79 1.46
N LYS A 146 14.42 -18.63 2.04
CA LYS A 146 14.22 -19.19 3.39
C LYS A 146 14.15 -18.10 4.46
N LEU A 147 14.99 -17.08 4.35
CA LEU A 147 15.00 -15.93 5.25
C LEU A 147 13.74 -15.07 5.06
N LEU A 148 13.27 -14.93 3.82
CA LEU A 148 12.04 -14.21 3.51
C LEU A 148 10.78 -14.95 4.01
N ILE A 149 10.75 -16.28 3.94
CA ILE A 149 9.67 -17.09 4.54
C ILE A 149 9.68 -16.92 6.06
N MET A 150 10.86 -16.99 6.68
CA MET A 150 10.98 -16.77 8.12
C MET A 150 10.53 -15.35 8.51
N GLY A 151 10.90 -14.33 7.73
CA GLY A 151 10.39 -12.96 7.89
C GLY A 151 8.88 -12.89 7.78
N ALA A 152 8.28 -13.56 6.78
CA ALA A 152 6.84 -13.62 6.60
C ALA A 152 6.13 -14.25 7.81
N VAL A 153 6.69 -15.33 8.37
CA VAL A 153 6.16 -15.98 9.58
C VAL A 153 6.29 -15.08 10.81
N LEU A 154 7.47 -14.51 11.05
CA LEU A 154 7.72 -13.63 12.20
C LEU A 154 6.80 -12.40 12.16
N TYR A 155 6.77 -11.69 11.04
CA TYR A 155 5.88 -10.53 10.86
C TYR A 155 4.40 -10.94 10.87
N GLY A 156 4.05 -12.12 10.34
CA GLY A 156 2.69 -12.64 10.38
C GLY A 156 2.21 -12.85 11.82
N VAL A 157 3.01 -13.57 12.62
CA VAL A 157 2.72 -13.80 14.05
C VAL A 157 2.61 -12.47 14.80
N ILE A 158 3.62 -11.60 14.67
CA ILE A 158 3.65 -10.32 15.38
C ILE A 158 2.50 -9.42 14.93
N GLY A 159 2.23 -9.32 13.63
CA GLY A 159 1.13 -8.54 13.05
C GLY A 159 -0.24 -9.03 13.53
N TRP A 160 -0.43 -10.35 13.60
CA TRP A 160 -1.65 -10.98 14.08
C TRP A 160 -1.96 -10.67 15.55
N PHE A 161 -0.94 -10.81 16.42
CA PHE A 161 -1.11 -10.56 17.85
C PHE A 161 -1.13 -9.06 18.18
N SER A 162 -0.35 -8.25 17.48
CA SER A 162 -0.36 -6.79 17.65
C SER A 162 -1.58 -6.10 17.05
N ARG A 163 -2.31 -6.77 16.14
CA ARG A 163 -3.37 -6.15 15.32
C ARG A 163 -2.83 -4.93 14.56
N SER A 164 -1.59 -5.01 14.10
CA SER A 164 -0.95 -3.97 13.31
C SER A 164 -1.06 -4.31 11.83
N GLY A 165 -1.80 -3.47 11.10
CA GLY A 165 -1.84 -3.55 9.65
C GLY A 165 -0.47 -3.29 9.00
N LEU A 166 0.39 -2.50 9.63
CA LEU A 166 1.74 -2.20 9.13
C LEU A 166 2.64 -3.43 9.21
N VAL A 167 2.71 -4.10 10.37
CA VAL A 167 3.53 -5.31 10.51
C VAL A 167 2.97 -6.44 9.62
N TRP A 168 1.64 -6.56 9.55
CA TRP A 168 0.99 -7.51 8.65
C TRP A 168 1.29 -7.26 7.17
N TRP A 169 1.38 -5.98 6.76
CA TRP A 169 1.80 -5.60 5.41
C TRP A 169 3.22 -6.09 5.10
N PHE A 170 4.17 -5.94 6.04
CA PHE A 170 5.52 -6.51 5.88
C PHE A 170 5.53 -8.04 5.84
N ALA A 171 4.61 -8.71 6.54
CA ALA A 171 4.45 -10.16 6.44
C ALA A 171 4.07 -10.60 5.02
N LEU A 172 3.06 -9.95 4.45
CA LEU A 172 2.58 -10.24 3.09
C LEU A 172 3.60 -9.84 2.02
N LEU A 173 4.34 -8.75 2.23
CA LEU A 173 5.47 -8.39 1.38
C LEU A 173 6.56 -9.45 1.40
N SER A 174 6.98 -9.88 2.59
CA SER A 174 8.02 -10.89 2.74
C SER A 174 7.58 -12.22 2.13
N LEU A 175 6.29 -12.55 2.23
CA LEU A 175 5.71 -13.74 1.59
C LEU A 175 5.73 -13.64 0.05
N GLY A 176 5.35 -12.49 -0.51
CA GLY A 176 5.43 -12.28 -1.96
C GLY A 176 6.87 -12.28 -2.49
N SER A 177 7.79 -11.66 -1.75
CA SER A 177 9.23 -11.71 -2.07
C SER A 177 9.78 -13.13 -1.99
N ALA A 178 9.37 -13.91 -0.99
CA ALA A 178 9.73 -15.32 -0.89
C ALA A 178 9.21 -16.14 -2.07
N PHE A 179 7.95 -15.94 -2.46
CA PHE A 179 7.35 -16.61 -3.62
C PHE A 179 8.09 -16.24 -4.92
N GLY A 180 8.40 -14.96 -5.12
CA GLY A 180 9.21 -14.51 -6.25
C GLY A 180 10.58 -15.19 -6.28
N ALA A 181 11.30 -15.17 -5.15
CA ALA A 181 12.60 -15.80 -5.03
C ALA A 181 12.56 -17.31 -5.27
N GLU A 182 11.63 -18.06 -4.65
CA GLU A 182 11.50 -19.51 -4.83
C GLU A 182 11.20 -19.88 -6.27
N THR A 183 10.20 -19.25 -6.87
CA THR A 183 9.89 -19.55 -8.28
C THR A 183 11.04 -19.13 -9.21
N GLY A 184 11.81 -18.12 -8.85
CA GLY A 184 13.06 -17.75 -9.51
C GLY A 184 14.13 -18.83 -9.40
N TYR A 185 14.41 -19.33 -8.20
CA TYR A 185 15.37 -20.43 -8.01
C TYR A 185 14.95 -21.69 -8.77
N MET A 186 13.66 -22.02 -8.76
CA MET A 186 13.13 -23.19 -9.47
C MET A 186 13.22 -23.04 -11.00
N SER A 187 13.24 -21.82 -11.54
CA SER A 187 13.53 -21.57 -12.95
C SER A 187 15.02 -21.33 -13.24
N GLY A 188 15.91 -21.45 -12.26
CA GLY A 188 17.34 -21.14 -12.42
C GLY A 188 17.59 -19.65 -12.71
N TRP A 189 16.75 -18.77 -12.15
CA TRP A 189 16.59 -17.36 -12.52
C TRP A 189 16.16 -17.12 -13.97
N GLY A 190 15.84 -18.20 -14.69
CA GLY A 190 15.21 -18.15 -15.98
C GLY A 190 13.84 -17.51 -15.90
N ALA A 191 13.44 -16.96 -17.03
CA ALA A 191 12.16 -16.32 -17.25
C ALA A 191 10.93 -17.17 -16.89
N TYR A 192 10.99 -18.48 -17.12
CA TYR A 192 9.85 -19.37 -17.11
C TYR A 192 9.97 -20.44 -16.04
N TRP A 193 8.90 -20.63 -15.29
CA TRP A 193 8.71 -21.74 -14.37
C TRP A 193 7.35 -22.33 -14.72
N LEU A 194 7.32 -23.60 -15.14
CA LEU A 194 6.12 -24.22 -15.71
C LEU A 194 5.53 -23.46 -16.92
N GLY A 195 6.39 -22.85 -17.75
CA GLY A 195 5.97 -22.02 -18.89
C GLY A 195 5.40 -20.64 -18.52
N MET A 196 5.37 -20.29 -17.24
CA MET A 196 4.83 -19.02 -16.74
C MET A 196 5.95 -18.00 -16.47
N SER A 197 5.82 -16.81 -17.05
CA SER A 197 6.60 -15.63 -16.67
C SER A 197 6.29 -15.18 -15.24
N TYR A 198 7.17 -14.37 -14.64
CA TYR A 198 6.94 -13.79 -13.31
C TYR A 198 5.56 -13.12 -13.16
N PRO A 199 5.09 -12.28 -14.11
CA PRO A 199 3.75 -11.72 -14.05
C PRO A 199 2.65 -12.77 -13.90
N ILE A 200 2.67 -13.85 -14.69
CA ILE A 200 1.64 -14.91 -14.59
C ILE A 200 1.68 -15.60 -13.22
N ARG A 201 2.88 -15.87 -12.69
CA ARG A 201 3.04 -16.45 -11.34
C ARG A 201 2.45 -15.53 -10.28
N PHE A 202 2.66 -14.22 -10.38
CA PHE A 202 2.14 -13.23 -9.43
C PHE A 202 0.65 -12.95 -9.59
N ILE A 203 0.05 -13.15 -10.77
CA ILE A 203 -1.41 -13.18 -10.94
C ILE A 203 -2.00 -14.31 -10.10
N ALA A 204 -1.46 -15.53 -10.23
CA ALA A 204 -1.93 -16.67 -9.44
C ALA A 204 -1.75 -16.43 -7.94
N PHE A 205 -0.58 -15.91 -7.53
CA PHE A 205 -0.33 -15.56 -6.13
C PHE A 205 -1.29 -14.49 -5.59
N GLY A 206 -1.54 -13.42 -6.37
CA GLY A 206 -2.49 -12.38 -6.00
C GLY A 206 -3.91 -12.90 -5.84
N LEU A 207 -4.37 -13.76 -6.74
CA LEU A 207 -5.68 -14.43 -6.65
C LEU A 207 -5.79 -15.32 -5.41
N VAL A 208 -4.74 -16.09 -5.09
CA VAL A 208 -4.69 -16.91 -3.88
C VAL A 208 -4.75 -16.05 -2.63
N LEU A 209 -4.04 -14.92 -2.59
CA LEU A 209 -4.12 -13.99 -1.46
C LEU A 209 -5.51 -13.35 -1.31
N ILE A 210 -6.17 -12.98 -2.42
CA ILE A 210 -7.53 -12.45 -2.41
C ILE A 210 -8.50 -13.52 -1.89
N ALA A 211 -8.41 -14.75 -2.41
CA ALA A 211 -9.23 -15.87 -1.96
C ALA A 211 -9.02 -16.16 -0.46
N ALA A 212 -7.76 -16.19 -0.01
CA ALA A 212 -7.43 -16.36 1.40
C ALA A 212 -7.99 -15.21 2.27
N ALA A 213 -7.95 -13.97 1.79
CA ALA A 213 -8.53 -12.82 2.50
C ALA A 213 -10.05 -12.96 2.67
N PHE A 214 -10.76 -13.49 1.67
CA PHE A 214 -12.19 -13.77 1.77
C PHE A 214 -12.49 -14.99 2.66
N MET A 215 -11.75 -16.08 2.53
CA MET A 215 -11.94 -17.30 3.33
C MET A 215 -11.67 -17.03 4.83
N LEU A 216 -10.65 -16.22 5.13
CA LEU A 216 -10.27 -15.87 6.51
C LEU A 216 -10.93 -14.57 7.00
N LYS A 217 -11.91 -14.04 6.27
CA LYS A 217 -12.54 -12.73 6.53
C LYS A 217 -13.00 -12.56 7.99
N PRO A 218 -13.71 -13.51 8.64
CA PRO A 218 -14.16 -13.32 10.02
C PRO A 218 -13.00 -13.11 10.99
N ALA A 219 -11.92 -13.88 10.82
CA ALA A 219 -10.75 -13.81 11.68
C ALA A 219 -9.93 -12.53 11.41
N LEU A 220 -9.77 -12.15 10.14
CA LEU A 220 -9.08 -10.93 9.73
C LEU A 220 -9.83 -9.67 10.17
N VAL A 221 -11.17 -9.65 10.10
CA VAL A 221 -12.00 -8.53 10.57
C VAL A 221 -11.85 -8.35 12.08
N LYS A 222 -11.92 -9.44 12.86
CA LYS A 222 -11.70 -9.41 14.32
C LYS A 222 -10.34 -8.83 14.71
N ARG A 223 -9.34 -8.98 13.84
CA ARG A 223 -7.98 -8.48 14.03
C ARG A 223 -7.71 -7.12 13.36
N GLY A 224 -8.64 -6.59 12.57
CA GLY A 224 -8.44 -5.36 11.80
C GLY A 224 -7.43 -5.49 10.64
N LEU A 225 -7.25 -6.70 10.10
CA LEU A 225 -6.25 -7.03 9.08
C LEU A 225 -6.86 -7.32 7.69
N GLU A 226 -8.18 -7.37 7.60
CA GLU A 226 -8.91 -7.71 6.37
C GLU A 226 -8.57 -6.76 5.21
N ARG A 227 -8.72 -5.45 5.43
CA ARG A 227 -8.41 -4.43 4.42
C ARG A 227 -6.99 -4.52 3.90
N VAL A 228 -6.00 -4.72 4.77
CA VAL A 228 -4.58 -4.82 4.34
C VAL A 228 -4.37 -6.09 3.51
N SER A 229 -4.98 -7.21 3.91
CA SER A 229 -4.87 -8.48 3.19
C SER A 229 -5.47 -8.40 1.80
N LEU A 230 -6.67 -7.82 1.68
CA LEU A 230 -7.34 -7.62 0.39
C LEU A 230 -6.53 -6.66 -0.51
N VAL A 231 -6.09 -5.52 0.03
CA VAL A 231 -5.27 -4.54 -0.71
C VAL A 231 -3.98 -5.17 -1.23
N MET A 232 -3.30 -5.99 -0.42
CA MET A 232 -2.07 -6.66 -0.86
C MET A 232 -2.33 -7.68 -1.97
N GLY A 233 -3.38 -8.50 -1.85
CA GLY A 233 -3.76 -9.42 -2.92
C GLY A 233 -4.10 -8.70 -4.23
N LEU A 234 -4.87 -7.61 -4.16
CA LEU A 234 -5.20 -6.76 -5.30
C LEU A 234 -3.97 -6.09 -5.91
N LEU A 235 -3.03 -5.60 -5.09
CA LEU A 235 -1.78 -5.01 -5.59
C LEU A 235 -0.95 -6.03 -6.36
N TYR A 236 -0.74 -7.23 -5.81
CA TYR A 236 -0.01 -8.28 -6.53
C TYR A 236 -0.70 -8.66 -7.84
N LEU A 237 -2.01 -8.84 -7.83
CA LEU A 237 -2.79 -9.16 -9.02
C LEU A 237 -2.68 -8.07 -10.09
N PHE A 238 -2.98 -6.83 -9.73
CA PHE A 238 -3.12 -5.74 -10.70
C PHE A 238 -1.77 -5.22 -11.21
N ILE A 239 -0.72 -5.19 -10.38
CA ILE A 239 0.63 -4.88 -10.85
C ILE A 239 1.12 -5.97 -11.80
N ALA A 240 0.85 -7.24 -11.49
CA ALA A 240 1.22 -8.35 -12.36
C ALA A 240 0.46 -8.31 -13.69
N LEU A 241 -0.86 -8.04 -13.69
CA LEU A 241 -1.64 -7.84 -14.91
C LEU A 241 -1.12 -6.65 -15.75
N TRP A 242 -0.74 -5.56 -15.10
CA TRP A 242 -0.18 -4.39 -15.77
C TRP A 242 1.15 -4.74 -16.47
N ILE A 243 2.10 -5.34 -15.76
CA ILE A 243 3.38 -5.77 -16.35
C ILE A 243 3.13 -6.79 -17.48
N LEU A 244 2.22 -7.75 -17.26
CA LEU A 244 1.86 -8.74 -18.27
C LEU A 244 1.24 -8.10 -19.52
N SER A 245 0.48 -7.00 -19.38
CA SER A 245 -0.10 -6.29 -20.51
C SER A 245 0.94 -5.56 -21.37
N ILE A 246 2.11 -5.21 -20.81
CA ILE A 246 3.20 -4.53 -21.52
C ILE A 246 4.16 -5.54 -22.14
N PHE A 247 4.54 -6.58 -21.40
CA PHE A 247 5.60 -7.52 -21.81
C PHE A 247 5.05 -8.85 -22.33
N GLY A 248 3.79 -9.18 -22.04
CA GLY A 248 3.22 -10.49 -22.32
C GLY A 248 3.91 -11.60 -21.53
N ASN A 249 3.71 -12.85 -21.99
CA ASN A 249 4.49 -13.97 -21.50
C ASN A 249 5.88 -14.04 -22.18
N TYR A 250 6.41 -12.92 -22.66
CA TYR A 250 7.74 -12.83 -23.22
C TYR A 250 8.69 -12.30 -22.17
N SER A 251 9.89 -12.85 -22.14
CA SER A 251 10.87 -12.57 -21.10
C SER A 251 12.23 -12.16 -21.63
N ASP A 252 12.40 -12.28 -22.94
CA ASP A 252 13.63 -11.99 -23.64
C ASP A 252 13.40 -10.69 -24.39
N LEU A 253 14.22 -9.68 -24.08
CA LEU A 253 14.07 -8.32 -24.62
C LEU A 253 14.19 -8.32 -26.15
N ASP A 254 15.02 -9.20 -26.70
CA ASP A 254 15.21 -9.34 -28.15
C ASP A 254 13.99 -9.95 -28.84
N ARG A 255 13.30 -10.90 -28.19
CA ARG A 255 12.04 -11.43 -28.72
C ARG A 255 10.90 -10.44 -28.55
N TRP A 256 10.82 -9.76 -27.42
CA TRP A 256 9.81 -8.74 -27.17
C TRP A 256 9.89 -7.59 -28.19
N ASN A 257 11.09 -7.12 -28.54
CA ASN A 257 11.30 -6.08 -29.56
C ASN A 257 10.76 -6.46 -30.95
N ASN A 258 10.66 -7.76 -31.24
CA ASN A 258 10.17 -8.27 -32.53
C ASN A 258 8.68 -8.66 -32.52
N VAL A 259 8.03 -8.62 -31.35
CA VAL A 259 6.60 -8.95 -31.22
C VAL A 259 5.76 -7.74 -31.59
N ARG A 260 4.79 -7.93 -32.49
CA ARG A 260 3.84 -6.86 -32.82
C ARG A 260 2.93 -6.62 -31.62
N GLN A 261 2.73 -5.35 -31.28
CA GLN A 261 1.94 -4.93 -30.11
C GLN A 261 0.50 -5.44 -30.10
N ILE A 262 -0.06 -5.75 -31.27
CA ILE A 262 -1.39 -6.37 -31.40
C ILE A 262 -1.45 -7.78 -30.82
N GLU A 263 -0.33 -8.51 -30.80
CA GLU A 263 -0.24 -9.82 -30.18
C GLU A 263 -0.31 -9.74 -28.66
N LEU A 264 -0.07 -8.58 -28.05
CA LEU A 264 -0.19 -8.37 -26.60
C LEU A 264 -1.61 -7.92 -26.19
N LEU A 265 -2.47 -7.61 -27.15
CA LEU A 265 -3.81 -7.05 -26.91
C LEU A 265 -4.66 -7.96 -26.01
N HIS A 266 -4.51 -9.28 -26.11
CA HIS A 266 -5.26 -10.22 -25.28
C HIS A 266 -4.91 -10.10 -23.79
N TRP A 267 -3.66 -9.76 -23.44
CA TRP A 267 -3.27 -9.49 -22.06
C TRP A 267 -3.84 -8.16 -21.56
N SER A 268 -3.87 -7.13 -22.41
CA SER A 268 -4.53 -5.86 -22.09
C SER A 268 -6.05 -6.03 -21.91
N LEU A 269 -6.68 -6.90 -22.71
CA LEU A 269 -8.09 -7.24 -22.58
C LEU A 269 -8.36 -8.00 -21.27
N LEU A 270 -7.54 -9.01 -20.94
CA LEU A 270 -7.62 -9.71 -19.65
C LEU A 270 -7.51 -8.73 -18.48
N PHE A 271 -6.55 -7.80 -18.56
CA PHE A 271 -6.37 -6.76 -17.57
C PHE A 271 -7.60 -5.84 -17.48
N GLY A 272 -8.17 -5.42 -18.62
CA GLY A 272 -9.41 -4.64 -18.68
C GLY A 272 -10.61 -5.38 -18.07
N ILE A 273 -10.77 -6.68 -18.35
CA ILE A 273 -11.83 -7.52 -17.78
C ILE A 273 -11.68 -7.64 -16.26
N ALA A 274 -10.45 -7.85 -15.76
CA ALA A 274 -10.18 -7.92 -14.33
C ALA A 274 -10.52 -6.59 -13.63
N ALA A 275 -10.15 -5.46 -14.24
CA ALA A 275 -10.49 -4.13 -13.72
C ALA A 275 -12.01 -3.87 -13.73
N ALA A 276 -12.69 -4.19 -14.83
CA ALA A 276 -14.15 -4.08 -14.93
C ALA A 276 -14.86 -4.98 -13.90
N THR A 277 -14.36 -6.20 -13.69
CA THR A 277 -14.88 -7.12 -12.68
C THR A 277 -14.71 -6.55 -11.27
N ALA A 278 -13.56 -5.95 -10.96
CA ALA A 278 -13.35 -5.28 -9.67
C ALA A 278 -14.28 -4.08 -9.47
N ILE A 279 -14.53 -3.27 -10.51
CA ILE A 279 -15.51 -2.17 -10.47
C ILE A 279 -16.91 -2.73 -10.22
N TRP A 280 -17.34 -3.73 -10.98
CA TRP A 280 -18.66 -4.33 -10.87
C TRP A 280 -18.89 -4.96 -9.49
N LEU A 281 -17.93 -5.76 -9.00
CA LEU A 281 -17.98 -6.34 -7.65
C LEU A 281 -18.01 -5.26 -6.58
N GLY A 282 -17.18 -4.23 -6.74
CA GLY A 282 -17.12 -3.12 -5.80
C GLY A 282 -18.41 -2.28 -5.76
N LEU A 283 -19.11 -2.13 -6.88
CA LEU A 283 -20.43 -1.49 -6.93
C LEU A 283 -21.49 -2.38 -6.29
N LYS A 284 -21.49 -3.68 -6.62
CA LYS A 284 -22.46 -4.65 -6.07
C LYS A 284 -22.36 -4.82 -4.56
N GLN A 285 -21.15 -4.72 -4.01
CA GLN A 285 -20.88 -4.94 -2.57
C GLN A 285 -20.69 -3.64 -1.79
N ASP A 286 -20.84 -2.47 -2.44
CA ASP A 286 -20.48 -1.15 -1.91
C ASP A 286 -19.05 -1.09 -1.31
N ASP A 287 -18.12 -1.84 -1.91
CA ASP A 287 -16.73 -1.88 -1.50
C ASP A 287 -15.93 -0.80 -2.24
N GLY A 288 -15.57 0.26 -1.50
CA GLY A 288 -14.75 1.35 -2.01
C GLY A 288 -13.32 0.94 -2.42
N VAL A 289 -12.76 -0.13 -1.85
CA VAL A 289 -11.42 -0.63 -2.20
C VAL A 289 -11.44 -1.25 -3.58
N LEU A 290 -12.35 -2.20 -3.84
CA LEU A 290 -12.47 -2.85 -5.15
C LEU A 290 -12.80 -1.86 -6.25
N ARG A 291 -13.73 -0.93 -6.01
CA ARG A 291 -14.06 0.16 -6.96
C ARG A 291 -12.83 1.02 -7.26
N GLY A 292 -12.11 1.45 -6.22
CA GLY A 292 -10.93 2.29 -6.36
C GLY A 292 -9.83 1.59 -7.18
N PHE A 293 -9.50 0.35 -6.84
CA PHE A 293 -8.52 -0.44 -7.59
C PHE A 293 -8.94 -0.62 -9.06
N GLY A 294 -10.18 -1.04 -9.30
CA GLY A 294 -10.67 -1.25 -10.66
C GLY A 294 -10.62 0.02 -11.51
N LEU A 295 -11.07 1.17 -10.98
CA LEU A 295 -11.02 2.45 -11.69
C LEU A 295 -9.58 2.92 -11.94
N THR A 296 -8.72 2.87 -10.92
CA THR A 296 -7.32 3.31 -11.04
C THR A 296 -6.57 2.46 -12.06
N PHE A 297 -6.66 1.13 -11.96
CA PHE A 297 -5.92 0.25 -12.85
C PHE A 297 -6.53 0.16 -14.26
N LEU A 298 -7.84 0.40 -14.43
CA LEU A 298 -8.43 0.62 -15.75
C LEU A 298 -7.84 1.87 -16.41
N GLY A 299 -7.71 2.97 -15.66
CA GLY A 299 -7.04 4.18 -16.13
C GLY A 299 -5.59 3.92 -16.51
N ILE A 300 -4.82 3.22 -15.65
CA ILE A 300 -3.44 2.81 -15.96
C ILE A 300 -3.38 2.00 -17.26
N ASN A 301 -4.26 1.00 -17.44
CA ASN A 301 -4.31 0.19 -18.66
C ASN A 301 -4.55 1.06 -19.90
N LEU A 302 -5.57 1.91 -19.86
CA LEU A 302 -5.92 2.81 -20.97
C LEU A 302 -4.78 3.77 -21.32
N TYR A 303 -4.15 4.40 -20.32
CA TYR A 303 -3.03 5.30 -20.56
C TYR A 303 -1.78 4.56 -21.02
N SER A 304 -1.48 3.37 -20.50
CA SER A 304 -0.41 2.53 -21.04
C SER A 304 -0.64 2.22 -22.52
N ARG A 305 -1.87 1.87 -22.92
CA ARG A 305 -2.23 1.67 -24.34
C ARG A 305 -2.09 2.94 -25.17
N PHE A 306 -2.48 4.09 -24.62
CA PHE A 306 -2.34 5.37 -25.31
C PHE A 306 -0.86 5.68 -25.61
N PHE A 307 0.02 5.53 -24.62
CA PHE A 307 1.46 5.69 -24.85
C PHE A 307 1.97 4.67 -25.88
N GLU A 308 1.59 3.41 -25.74
CA GLU A 308 2.04 2.34 -26.62
C GLU A 308 1.66 2.52 -28.10
N LEU A 309 0.43 2.97 -28.38
CA LEU A 309 -0.05 3.10 -29.76
C LEU A 309 0.34 4.43 -30.42
N PHE A 310 0.38 5.51 -29.64
CA PHE A 310 0.50 6.88 -30.18
C PHE A 310 1.86 7.54 -29.95
N TRP A 311 2.75 6.95 -29.15
CA TRP A 311 4.04 7.58 -28.86
C TRP A 311 4.84 7.84 -30.14
N ASP A 312 5.04 6.84 -31.00
CA ASP A 312 5.82 7.01 -32.25
C ASP A 312 4.97 7.38 -33.46
N SER A 313 3.68 7.06 -33.43
CA SER A 313 2.74 7.26 -34.55
C SER A 313 2.23 8.70 -34.70
N MET A 314 2.45 9.57 -33.70
CA MET A 314 1.80 10.87 -33.59
C MET A 314 2.81 12.01 -33.35
N PRO A 315 2.61 13.21 -33.93
CA PRO A 315 3.42 14.37 -33.56
C PRO A 315 3.31 14.64 -32.06
N LYS A 316 4.45 14.82 -31.39
CA LYS A 316 4.51 14.94 -29.92
C LYS A 316 3.62 16.05 -29.38
N VAL A 317 3.47 17.15 -30.12
CA VAL A 317 2.55 18.25 -29.78
C VAL A 317 1.12 17.74 -29.65
N ILE A 318 0.61 17.05 -30.68
CA ILE A 318 -0.77 16.55 -30.67
C ILE A 318 -0.91 15.46 -29.58
N PHE A 319 0.08 14.59 -29.41
CA PHE A 319 0.09 13.56 -28.37
C PHE A 319 -0.12 14.16 -26.98
N PHE A 320 0.67 15.19 -26.62
CA PHE A 320 0.56 15.85 -25.32
C PHE A 320 -0.70 16.70 -25.18
N VAL A 321 -1.23 17.28 -26.28
CA VAL A 321 -2.53 17.97 -26.26
C VAL A 321 -3.66 16.99 -25.93
N VAL A 322 -3.72 15.84 -26.60
CA VAL A 322 -4.76 14.82 -26.33
C VAL A 322 -4.63 14.27 -24.92
N LEU A 323 -3.40 13.97 -24.48
CA LEU A 323 -3.12 13.54 -23.11
C LEU A 323 -3.60 14.59 -22.09
N GLY A 324 -3.25 15.86 -22.30
CA GLY A 324 -3.64 16.97 -21.44
C GLY A 324 -5.15 17.17 -21.36
N ILE A 325 -5.85 17.16 -22.50
CA ILE A 325 -7.32 17.27 -22.55
C ILE A 325 -7.97 16.08 -21.82
N SER A 326 -7.48 14.86 -22.02
CA SER A 326 -8.04 13.67 -21.36
C SER A 326 -7.90 13.73 -19.83
N LEU A 327 -6.73 14.15 -19.34
CA LEU A 327 -6.46 14.31 -17.90
C LEU A 327 -7.25 15.46 -17.31
N TRP A 328 -7.36 16.58 -18.02
CA TRP A 328 -8.19 17.71 -17.62
C TRP A 328 -9.66 17.30 -17.54
N ALA A 329 -10.20 16.60 -18.54
CA ALA A 329 -11.58 16.12 -18.52
C ALA A 329 -11.82 15.19 -17.33
N LEU A 330 -10.92 14.23 -17.09
CA LEU A 330 -11.02 13.32 -15.94
C LEU A 330 -10.99 14.07 -14.61
N GLY A 331 -10.08 15.05 -14.47
CA GLY A 331 -10.01 15.93 -13.30
C GLY A 331 -11.29 16.76 -13.12
N HIS A 332 -11.82 17.34 -14.19
CA HIS A 332 -13.04 18.12 -14.18
C HIS A 332 -14.28 17.29 -13.80
N TYR A 333 -14.40 16.07 -14.30
CA TYR A 333 -15.46 15.14 -13.89
C TYR A 333 -15.33 14.73 -12.43
N ALA A 334 -14.11 14.45 -11.96
CA ALA A 334 -13.86 14.14 -10.56
C ALA A 334 -14.23 15.33 -9.65
N GLU A 335 -13.90 16.55 -10.07
CA GLU A 335 -14.29 17.78 -9.38
C GLU A 335 -15.80 17.95 -9.34
N LYS A 336 -16.50 17.76 -10.47
CA LYS A 336 -17.97 17.86 -10.52
C LYS A 336 -18.65 16.87 -9.58
N ILE A 337 -18.19 15.61 -9.55
CA ILE A 337 -18.71 14.59 -8.62
C ILE A 337 -18.41 14.99 -7.17
N TRP A 338 -17.23 15.54 -6.90
CA TRP A 338 -16.88 16.02 -5.57
C TRP A 338 -17.75 17.21 -5.13
N GLN A 339 -18.06 18.12 -6.04
CA GLN A 339 -18.93 19.28 -5.82
C GLN A 339 -20.40 18.88 -5.68
N LEU A 340 -20.90 17.83 -6.35
CA LEU A 340 -22.25 17.31 -6.14
C LEU A 340 -22.49 16.84 -4.70
N GLY A 341 -21.43 16.48 -3.97
CA GLY A 341 -21.47 16.22 -2.53
C GLY A 341 -21.43 17.46 -1.63
N ARG A 342 -21.30 18.67 -2.20
CA ARG A 342 -21.26 19.97 -1.51
C ARG A 342 -22.39 20.87 -2.03
N GLN A 343 -23.40 21.14 -1.21
CA GLN A 343 -24.38 22.17 -1.53
C GLN A 343 -23.76 23.58 -1.47
N PRO A 344 -24.26 24.57 -2.25
CA PRO A 344 -23.67 25.90 -2.46
C PRO A 344 -23.41 26.76 -1.20
N GLN A 345 -23.88 26.36 -0.02
CA GLN A 345 -23.58 27.02 1.25
C GLN A 345 -22.25 26.62 1.91
N ASP A 346 -21.47 25.70 1.31
CA ASP A 346 -20.15 25.29 1.81
C ASP A 346 -19.00 26.26 1.43
N VAL A 347 -19.31 27.44 0.86
CA VAL A 347 -18.32 28.38 0.27
C VAL A 347 -17.80 29.43 1.26
N THR A 348 -18.23 29.42 2.54
CA THR A 348 -17.58 30.26 3.55
C THR A 348 -16.39 29.54 4.20
N ASP A 349 -15.23 29.79 3.59
CA ASP A 349 -13.82 29.57 3.99
C ASP A 349 -13.15 28.21 3.73
#